data_AF-A0A946B310-F1
#
_entry.id   AF-A0A946B310-F1
#
_cell.length_a   1.000
_cell.length_b   1.000
_cell.length_c   1.000
_cell.angle_alpha   90.00
_cell.angle_beta   90.00
_cell.angle_gamma   90.00
#
_symmetry.space_group_name_H-M   'P 1'
#
loop_
_entity.id
_entity.type
_entity.pdbx_description
1 polymer ?
#
loop_
_entity_poly.entity_id
_entity_poly.type
_entity_poly.pdbx_seq_one_letter_code
_entity_poly.pdbx_strand_id
1 'polypeptide(L)'
;MGFNFQNLRARALERLPGKLGGRFGLESKHVADDAKTEQTTAAPTLNENALDAPDGAGALMILDIVFSDFDWSLTVTNPITQERIIERRDDRADALSADSASRAGPLDSLRAAIRSLAPGERAQCGSVRLWPADPAIEIFDNRAVRSYGADQSSMAQLAERLLGAPECGFDSAPYGRRIENEAERRLISACRLDRARAYLAALGDLSIRITSIAPATVSWMAQPDATETRAVLHIGIDDSLLVVSDAASGVVAQRHIRVGAHAFAALVSDTNSLPMPEAVREMAERDMVGRAASGGGAAPLETLADVARETLAYFTESRLAEPPRVLEAMGAFSTVKGLDT
;
A
#
# COMPACT_ATOMS: atom_id res chain seq x y z
N MET A 1 16.05 15.37 20.97
CA MET A 1 16.91 15.64 19.81
C MET A 1 16.21 15.06 18.59
N GLY A 2 15.63 15.92 17.75
CA GLY A 2 14.83 15.48 16.60
C GLY A 2 15.70 15.11 15.40
N PHE A 3 15.38 14.00 14.74
CA PHE A 3 15.91 13.68 13.41
C PHE A 3 15.31 14.68 12.40
N ASN A 4 16.16 15.40 11.67
CA ASN A 4 15.74 16.43 10.71
C ASN A 4 15.63 15.82 9.29
N PHE A 5 14.41 15.62 8.82
CA PHE A 5 14.07 15.04 7.50
C PHE A 5 14.14 16.05 6.32
N GLN A 6 14.49 17.33 6.55
CA GLN A 6 14.37 18.36 5.51
C GLN A 6 15.24 18.13 4.26
N ASN A 7 16.32 17.32 4.35
CA ASN A 7 17.16 16.98 3.20
C ASN A 7 16.57 15.89 2.27
N LEU A 8 15.46 15.24 2.65
CA LEU A 8 14.82 14.19 1.84
C LEU A 8 13.75 14.71 0.88
N ARG A 9 13.08 15.81 1.23
CA ARG A 9 11.98 16.40 0.45
C ARG A 9 12.42 16.98 -0.90
N ALA A 10 13.63 17.55 -0.97
CA ALA A 10 14.12 18.17 -2.20
C ALA A 10 14.52 17.13 -3.28
N ARG A 11 14.97 15.92 -2.89
CA ARG A 11 15.40 14.88 -3.84
C ARG A 11 14.29 13.95 -4.33
N ALA A 12 13.21 13.79 -3.56
CA ALA A 12 12.09 12.93 -3.94
C ALA A 12 11.11 13.60 -4.93
N LEU A 13 10.95 14.93 -4.84
CA LEU A 13 10.00 15.68 -5.68
C LEU A 13 10.59 16.09 -7.04
N GLU A 14 11.91 16.20 -7.19
CA GLU A 14 12.56 16.51 -8.48
C GLU A 14 12.68 15.32 -9.45
N ARG A 15 12.26 14.11 -9.04
CA ARG A 15 12.47 12.86 -9.80
C ARG A 15 11.21 12.06 -10.08
N LEU A 16 10.02 12.66 -9.99
CA LEU A 16 8.81 12.06 -10.57
C LEU A 16 8.89 12.21 -12.10
N PRO A 17 9.13 11.13 -12.87
CA PRO A 17 9.10 11.23 -14.33
C PRO A 17 7.65 11.32 -14.78
N GLY A 18 7.39 12.29 -15.66
CA GLY A 18 6.16 12.33 -16.44
C GLY A 18 5.96 11.04 -17.25
N LYS A 19 4.68 10.79 -17.57
CA LYS A 19 4.13 9.66 -18.35
C LYS A 19 4.04 8.32 -17.62
N LEU A 20 3.15 8.22 -16.64
CA LEU A 20 2.35 7.01 -16.44
C LEU A 20 1.20 7.02 -17.47
N GLY A 21 1.55 6.79 -18.74
CA GLY A 21 0.60 6.45 -19.78
C GLY A 21 0.47 4.93 -19.84
N GLY A 22 -0.56 4.38 -19.23
CA GLY A 22 -0.85 2.95 -19.25
C GLY A 22 -2.08 2.63 -18.43
N ARG A 23 -3.24 2.62 -19.09
CA ARG A 23 -4.55 2.22 -18.54
C ARG A 23 -4.45 0.85 -17.86
N PHE A 24 -4.75 0.77 -16.57
CA PHE A 24 -5.19 -0.48 -15.94
C PHE A 24 -6.72 -0.52 -16.02
N GLY A 25 -7.23 -1.10 -17.11
CA GLY A 25 -8.61 -1.54 -17.24
C GLY A 25 -8.60 -3.03 -17.52
N LEU A 26 -9.03 -3.84 -16.54
CA LEU A 26 -9.26 -5.26 -16.72
C LEU A 26 -10.62 -5.43 -17.44
N GLU A 27 -10.61 -5.37 -18.77
CA GLU A 27 -11.73 -5.91 -19.55
C GLU A 27 -11.49 -7.40 -19.81
N SER A 28 -12.29 -8.24 -19.17
CA SER A 28 -12.49 -9.63 -19.55
C SER A 28 -13.32 -9.69 -20.82
N LYS A 29 -12.71 -10.03 -21.95
CA LYS A 29 -13.43 -10.58 -23.11
C LYS A 29 -12.88 -11.95 -23.46
N HIS A 30 -13.71 -12.97 -23.18
CA HIS A 30 -13.65 -14.26 -23.84
C HIS A 30 -13.85 -14.09 -25.35
N VAL A 31 -12.85 -14.47 -26.14
CA VAL A 31 -13.04 -14.98 -27.49
C VAL A 31 -12.07 -16.14 -27.65
N ALA A 32 -12.61 -17.31 -27.97
CA ALA A 32 -11.86 -18.50 -28.34
C ALA A 32 -11.31 -18.30 -29.76
N ASP A 33 -10.03 -18.61 -29.97
CA ASP A 33 -9.59 -19.11 -31.28
C ASP A 33 -8.30 -19.92 -31.16
N ASP A 34 -8.34 -21.08 -31.82
CA ASP A 34 -7.31 -22.09 -31.92
C ASP A 34 -6.09 -21.61 -32.71
N ALA A 35 -4.89 -21.65 -32.11
CA ALA A 35 -3.66 -21.79 -32.88
C ALA A 35 -2.54 -22.42 -32.03
N LYS A 36 -2.13 -23.63 -32.44
CA LYS A 36 -0.93 -24.32 -31.99
C LYS A 36 0.30 -23.42 -32.16
N THR A 37 1.10 -23.24 -31.10
CA THR A 37 2.51 -22.89 -31.25
C THR A 37 3.32 -23.48 -30.08
N GLU A 38 4.49 -23.98 -30.43
CA GLU A 38 5.34 -24.90 -29.68
C GLU A 38 5.81 -24.37 -28.32
N GLN A 39 5.73 -25.24 -27.30
CA GLN A 39 6.40 -25.05 -26.01
C GLN A 39 7.91 -25.01 -26.22
N THR A 40 8.53 -23.85 -26.05
CA THR A 40 9.98 -23.73 -25.87
C THR A 40 10.24 -23.45 -24.39
N THR A 41 10.70 -24.46 -23.67
CA THR A 41 11.28 -24.33 -22.33
C THR A 41 12.64 -23.63 -22.44
N ALA A 42 12.68 -22.31 -22.25
CA ALA A 42 13.92 -21.58 -22.04
C ALA A 42 13.76 -20.71 -20.79
N ALA A 43 14.58 -20.98 -19.78
CA ALA A 43 14.77 -20.09 -18.64
C ALA A 43 15.23 -18.71 -19.15
N PRO A 44 14.77 -17.60 -18.57
CA PRO A 44 15.28 -16.28 -18.97
C PRO A 44 16.76 -16.21 -18.65
N THR A 45 17.59 -16.14 -19.70
CA THR A 45 19.02 -15.88 -19.59
C THR A 45 19.22 -14.48 -19.05
N LEU A 46 19.79 -14.41 -17.85
CA LEU A 46 20.32 -13.19 -17.25
C LEU A 46 21.27 -12.52 -18.24
N ASN A 47 21.06 -11.23 -18.50
CA ASN A 47 22.05 -10.44 -19.22
C ASN A 47 23.19 -10.12 -18.23
N GLU A 48 24.16 -11.03 -18.12
CA GLU A 48 25.33 -10.90 -17.23
C GLU A 48 26.11 -9.59 -17.45
N ASN A 49 25.94 -8.96 -18.62
CA ASN A 49 26.59 -7.69 -18.97
C ASN A 49 25.94 -6.43 -18.36
N ALA A 50 24.76 -6.52 -17.74
CA ALA A 50 24.19 -5.38 -17.00
C ALA A 50 24.82 -5.20 -15.59
N LEU A 51 25.58 -6.21 -15.14
CA LEU A 51 26.23 -6.25 -13.83
C LEU A 51 27.68 -5.73 -13.86
N ASP A 52 28.28 -5.60 -15.05
CA ASP A 52 29.66 -5.13 -15.23
C ASP A 52 29.69 -3.68 -15.72
N ALA A 53 29.36 -2.74 -14.82
CA ALA A 53 29.73 -1.34 -15.03
C ALA A 53 31.21 -1.15 -14.64
N PRO A 54 32.03 -0.48 -15.48
CA PRO A 54 33.46 -0.32 -15.24
C PRO A 54 33.71 0.59 -14.03
N ASP A 55 34.60 0.13 -13.17
CA ASP A 55 35.37 0.83 -12.14
C ASP A 55 34.84 2.18 -11.60
N GLY A 56 34.39 2.13 -10.34
CA GLY A 56 34.68 3.19 -9.37
C GLY A 56 33.62 4.26 -9.10
N ALA A 57 32.51 4.30 -9.86
CA ALA A 57 31.37 5.18 -9.58
C ALA A 57 30.05 4.42 -9.75
N GLY A 58 29.93 3.31 -9.03
CA GLY A 58 28.76 2.43 -9.06
C GLY A 58 27.49 3.22 -8.81
N ALA A 59 26.60 3.26 -9.79
CA ALA A 59 25.24 3.72 -9.59
C ALA A 59 24.56 2.75 -8.64
N LEU A 60 24.67 3.04 -7.35
CA LEU A 60 24.06 2.25 -6.30
C LEU A 60 22.55 2.16 -6.58
N MET A 61 22.04 0.94 -6.63
CA MET A 61 20.66 0.68 -7.03
C MET A 61 19.67 1.19 -5.98
N ILE A 62 18.47 1.56 -6.44
CA ILE A 62 17.35 1.91 -5.55
C ILE A 62 16.51 0.66 -5.33
N LEU A 63 16.35 0.28 -4.07
CA LEU A 63 15.46 -0.79 -3.62
C LEU A 63 14.16 -0.19 -3.11
N ASP A 64 13.05 -0.46 -3.81
CA ASP A 64 11.69 -0.15 -3.38
C ASP A 64 11.03 -1.40 -2.82
N ILE A 65 10.44 -1.29 -1.63
CA ILE A 65 9.68 -2.39 -1.00
C ILE A 65 8.30 -1.87 -0.62
N VAL A 66 7.28 -2.39 -1.29
CA VAL A 66 5.87 -2.22 -0.90
C VAL A 66 5.47 -3.45 -0.11
N PHE A 67 4.87 -3.28 1.06
CA PHE A 67 4.48 -4.41 1.89
C PHE A 67 3.24 -4.09 2.71
N SER A 68 2.39 -5.10 2.88
CA SER A 68 1.22 -5.11 3.74
C SER A 68 1.29 -6.31 4.68
N ASP A 69 0.22 -6.52 5.46
CA ASP A 69 0.00 -7.77 6.19
C ASP A 69 -0.17 -8.97 5.24
N PHE A 70 -0.72 -8.75 4.05
CA PHE A 70 -1.09 -9.81 3.09
C PHE A 70 -0.03 -10.09 2.02
N ASP A 71 0.72 -9.09 1.60
CA ASP A 71 1.61 -9.19 0.44
C ASP A 71 2.88 -8.36 0.59
N TRP A 72 3.81 -8.60 -0.33
CA TRP A 72 4.90 -7.69 -0.58
C TRP A 72 5.30 -7.71 -2.05
N SER A 73 5.82 -6.58 -2.51
CA SER A 73 6.56 -6.47 -3.75
C SER A 73 7.85 -5.71 -3.54
N LEU A 74 8.86 -6.08 -4.31
CA LEU A 74 10.19 -5.55 -4.25
C LEU A 74 10.65 -5.23 -5.67
N THR A 75 11.19 -4.04 -5.87
CA THR A 75 11.77 -3.62 -7.14
C THR A 75 13.15 -3.02 -6.92
N VAL A 76 14.13 -3.48 -7.69
CA VAL A 76 15.47 -2.87 -7.75
C VAL A 76 15.60 -2.12 -9.06
N THR A 77 15.83 -0.82 -8.98
CA THR A 77 15.88 0.09 -10.12
C THR A 77 17.25 0.72 -10.27
N ASN A 78 17.76 0.77 -11.49
CA ASN A 78 18.94 1.57 -11.82
C ASN A 78 18.57 3.06 -11.79
N PRO A 79 19.20 3.89 -10.92
CA PRO A 79 18.83 5.29 -10.82
C PRO A 79 19.18 6.12 -12.06
N ILE A 80 20.09 5.65 -12.92
CA ILE A 80 20.51 6.34 -14.14
C ILE A 80 19.59 5.98 -15.30
N THR A 81 19.44 4.68 -15.58
CA THR A 81 18.65 4.21 -16.74
C THR A 81 17.16 4.10 -16.46
N GLN A 82 16.74 4.15 -15.19
CA GLN A 82 15.37 3.87 -14.73
C GLN A 82 14.89 2.45 -15.05
N GLU A 83 15.82 1.56 -15.43
CA GLU A 83 15.50 0.17 -15.73
C GLU A 83 15.26 -0.63 -14.44
N ARG A 84 14.21 -1.45 -14.45
CA ARG A 84 13.92 -2.40 -13.39
C ARG A 84 14.77 -3.64 -13.61
N ILE A 85 15.69 -3.89 -12.70
CA ILE A 85 16.66 -5.00 -12.79
C ILE A 85 16.10 -6.24 -12.11
N ILE A 86 15.43 -6.04 -10.98
CA ILE A 86 14.82 -7.11 -10.19
C ILE A 86 13.39 -6.68 -9.88
N GLU A 87 12.44 -7.58 -10.12
CA GLU A 87 11.06 -7.44 -9.69
C GLU A 87 10.63 -8.77 -9.04
N ARG A 88 10.26 -8.71 -7.77
CA ARG A 88 9.79 -9.86 -7.00
C ARG A 88 8.51 -9.49 -6.28
N ARG A 89 7.59 -10.43 -6.19
CA ARG A 89 6.34 -10.28 -5.45
C ARG A 89 5.94 -11.61 -4.85
N ASP A 90 5.19 -11.54 -3.77
CA ASP A 90 4.67 -12.71 -3.08
C ASP A 90 3.36 -12.30 -2.41
N ASP A 91 2.29 -12.98 -2.82
CA ASP A 91 0.97 -12.96 -2.22
C ASP A 91 0.92 -14.06 -1.16
N ARG A 92 0.89 -13.65 0.12
CA ARG A 92 0.96 -14.60 1.23
C ARG A 92 -0.41 -15.19 1.52
N ALA A 93 -1.00 -15.85 0.52
CA ALA A 93 -2.28 -16.53 0.67
C ALA A 93 -2.28 -17.54 1.84
N ASP A 94 -1.13 -18.19 2.08
CA ASP A 94 -0.90 -19.06 3.24
C ASP A 94 -1.04 -18.32 4.59
N ALA A 95 -0.85 -17.01 4.64
CA ALA A 95 -1.07 -16.23 5.86
C ALA A 95 -2.55 -16.16 6.25
N LEU A 96 -3.49 -16.34 5.31
CA LEU A 96 -4.93 -16.40 5.62
C LEU A 96 -5.32 -17.69 6.33
N SER A 97 -4.61 -18.79 6.05
CA SER A 97 -4.89 -20.10 6.65
C SER A 97 -4.25 -20.25 8.03
N ALA A 98 -3.37 -19.33 8.42
CA ALA A 98 -2.72 -19.31 9.72
C ALA A 98 -3.66 -18.81 10.84
N ASP A 99 -3.50 -19.37 12.04
CA ASP A 99 -4.18 -18.91 13.25
C ASP A 99 -3.88 -17.43 13.51
N SER A 100 -4.86 -16.69 14.02
CA SER A 100 -4.75 -15.23 14.27
C SER A 100 -3.54 -14.86 15.13
N ALA A 101 -3.19 -15.68 16.13
CA ALA A 101 -2.01 -15.46 16.97
C ALA A 101 -0.66 -15.69 16.25
N SER A 102 -0.68 -16.39 15.12
CA SER A 102 0.48 -16.74 14.29
C SER A 102 0.56 -15.95 12.98
N ARG A 103 -0.43 -15.07 12.72
CA ARG A 103 -0.48 -14.28 11.50
C ARG A 103 0.70 -13.34 11.40
N ALA A 104 1.25 -13.36 10.21
CA ALA A 104 2.45 -12.62 9.90
C ALA A 104 2.06 -11.17 9.62
N GLY A 105 2.48 -10.24 10.48
CA GLY A 105 2.17 -8.82 10.28
C GLY A 105 2.99 -8.21 9.13
N PRO A 106 2.79 -6.91 8.83
CA PRO A 106 3.57 -6.20 7.81
C PRO A 106 5.10 -6.33 7.96
N LEU A 107 5.58 -6.47 9.20
CA LEU A 107 7.00 -6.70 9.49
C LEU A 107 7.52 -8.04 8.95
N ASP A 108 6.69 -9.08 8.93
CA ASP A 108 7.09 -10.37 8.40
C ASP A 108 7.12 -10.38 6.88
N SER A 109 6.20 -9.66 6.23
CA SER A 109 6.25 -9.42 4.78
C SER A 109 7.50 -8.63 4.40
N LEU A 110 7.86 -7.59 5.17
CA LEU A 110 9.14 -6.88 4.99
C LEU A 110 10.35 -7.82 5.16
N ARG A 111 10.37 -8.66 6.20
CA ARG A 111 11.46 -9.64 6.39
C ARG A 111 11.52 -10.66 5.26
N ALA A 112 10.37 -11.10 4.75
CA ALA A 112 10.29 -12.03 3.62
C ALA A 112 10.85 -11.37 2.34
N ALA A 113 10.47 -10.13 2.05
CA ALA A 113 11.00 -9.35 0.95
C ALA A 113 12.53 -9.24 1.02
N ILE A 114 13.09 -8.92 2.18
CA ILE A 114 14.55 -8.84 2.36
C ILE A 114 15.21 -10.21 2.21
N ARG A 115 14.63 -11.27 2.77
CA ARG A 115 15.16 -12.64 2.61
C ARG A 115 15.17 -13.11 1.16
N SER A 116 14.25 -12.61 0.33
CA SER A 116 14.22 -12.92 -1.09
C SER A 116 15.46 -12.44 -1.84
N LEU A 117 16.15 -11.39 -1.35
CA LEU A 117 17.36 -10.86 -1.97
C LEU A 117 18.59 -11.72 -1.65
N ALA A 118 19.35 -12.07 -2.68
CA ALA A 118 20.66 -12.70 -2.54
C ALA A 118 21.68 -11.70 -1.96
N PRO A 119 22.74 -12.18 -1.27
CA PRO A 119 23.73 -11.29 -0.64
C PRO A 119 24.36 -10.27 -1.61
N GLY A 120 24.65 -10.67 -2.85
CA GLY A 120 25.19 -9.78 -3.88
C GLY A 120 24.22 -8.66 -4.29
N GLU A 121 22.92 -8.98 -4.41
CA GLU A 121 21.88 -8.01 -4.74
C GLU A 121 21.72 -6.97 -3.62
N ARG A 122 21.75 -7.42 -2.35
CA ARG A 122 21.70 -6.51 -1.19
C ARG A 122 22.91 -5.58 -1.16
N ALA A 123 24.10 -6.10 -1.45
CA ALA A 123 25.32 -5.30 -1.45
C ALA A 123 25.26 -4.12 -2.45
N GLN A 124 24.62 -4.32 -3.61
CA GLN A 124 24.50 -3.32 -4.68
C GLN A 124 23.42 -2.24 -4.43
N CYS A 125 22.47 -2.49 -3.53
CA CYS A 125 21.40 -1.53 -3.19
C CYS A 125 21.95 -0.39 -2.31
N GLY A 126 22.17 0.81 -2.82
CA GLY A 126 22.65 1.93 -1.97
C GLY A 126 21.58 2.88 -1.47
N SER A 127 20.32 2.70 -1.88
CA SER A 127 19.19 3.42 -1.31
C SER A 127 18.01 2.48 -1.13
N VAL A 128 17.33 2.55 0.00
CA VAL A 128 16.13 1.76 0.32
C VAL A 128 14.95 2.68 0.59
N ARG A 129 13.84 2.44 -0.10
CA ARG A 129 12.57 3.13 0.09
C ARG A 129 11.51 2.13 0.52
N LEU A 130 10.87 2.40 1.65
CA LEU A 130 9.81 1.57 2.18
C LEU A 130 8.46 2.23 1.93
N TRP A 131 7.51 1.39 1.48
CA TRP A 131 6.13 1.74 1.19
C TRP A 131 5.17 0.83 1.99
N PRO A 132 5.10 0.97 3.33
CA PRO A 132 4.17 0.21 4.15
C PRO A 132 2.70 0.55 3.87
N ALA A 133 1.89 -0.46 3.53
CA ALA A 133 0.44 -0.45 3.66
C ALA A 133 0.07 -0.92 5.08
N ASP A 134 0.53 -0.17 6.08
CA ASP A 134 0.42 -0.55 7.48
C ASP A 134 -0.62 0.31 8.20
N PRO A 135 -1.66 -0.31 8.80
CA PRO A 135 -2.68 0.41 9.54
C PRO A 135 -2.15 1.25 10.71
N ALA A 136 -0.94 0.98 11.20
CA ALA A 136 -0.30 1.77 12.26
C ALA A 136 0.21 3.15 11.79
N ILE A 137 0.09 3.47 10.49
CA ILE A 137 0.47 4.75 9.92
C ILE A 137 -0.79 5.56 9.62
N GLU A 138 -0.96 6.65 10.36
CA GLU A 138 -2.09 7.55 10.21
C GLU A 138 -1.82 8.63 9.17
N ILE A 139 -2.82 8.96 8.34
CA ILE A 139 -2.76 10.05 7.37
C ILE A 139 -3.99 10.94 7.52
N PHE A 140 -3.75 12.24 7.57
CA PHE A 140 -4.80 13.24 7.66
C PHE A 140 -4.37 14.56 7.03
N ASP A 141 -5.35 15.36 6.63
CA ASP A 141 -5.11 16.72 6.15
C ASP A 141 -5.08 17.74 7.31
N ASN A 142 -4.40 18.86 7.08
CA ASN A 142 -4.26 19.93 8.07
C ASN A 142 -5.54 20.75 8.33
N ARG A 143 -6.67 20.51 7.64
CA ARG A 143 -7.94 21.20 7.92
C ARG A 143 -8.62 20.69 9.18
N ALA A 144 -8.34 19.45 9.57
CA ALA A 144 -8.74 18.92 10.88
C ALA A 144 -8.06 19.68 12.05
N VAL A 145 -7.11 20.55 11.73
CA VAL A 145 -6.07 21.01 12.65
C VAL A 145 -5.94 22.54 12.63
N ARG A 146 -7.02 23.27 12.32
CA ARG A 146 -7.03 24.75 12.22
C ARG A 146 -6.42 25.50 13.42
N SER A 147 -6.27 24.81 14.56
CA SER A 147 -5.74 25.36 15.83
C SER A 147 -4.22 25.24 16.00
N TYR A 148 -3.52 24.46 15.17
CA TYR A 148 -2.09 24.22 15.30
C TYR A 148 -1.33 24.98 14.21
N GLY A 149 -0.27 25.69 14.61
CA GLY A 149 0.60 26.39 13.66
C GLY A 149 1.20 25.40 12.65
N ALA A 150 1.56 25.89 11.46
CA ALA A 150 2.29 25.09 10.47
C ALA A 150 3.74 24.77 10.88
N ASP A 151 4.13 25.13 12.12
CA ASP A 151 5.45 24.87 12.67
C ASP A 151 5.61 23.41 13.13
N GLN A 152 6.85 22.95 13.13
CA GLN A 152 7.19 21.56 13.41
C GLN A 152 6.79 21.11 14.82
N SER A 153 6.78 22.01 15.81
CA SER A 153 6.45 21.67 17.19
C SER A 153 4.96 21.41 17.38
N SER A 154 4.13 22.23 16.73
CA SER A 154 2.68 22.06 16.67
C SER A 154 2.28 20.74 15.98
N MET A 155 2.97 20.37 14.90
CA MET A 155 2.73 19.11 14.18
C MET A 155 3.16 17.88 14.99
N ALA A 156 4.25 17.96 15.75
CA ALA A 156 4.68 16.90 16.64
C ALA A 156 3.63 16.61 17.73
N GLN A 157 3.16 17.65 18.43
CA GLN A 157 2.14 17.52 19.48
C GLN A 157 0.83 16.95 18.95
N LEU A 158 0.47 17.31 17.73
CA LEU A 158 -0.69 16.77 17.06
C LEU A 158 -0.54 15.27 16.77
N ALA A 159 0.59 14.87 16.19
CA ALA A 159 0.88 13.46 15.89
C ALA A 159 0.87 12.61 17.17
N GLU A 160 1.46 13.10 18.26
CA GLU A 160 1.43 12.45 19.58
C GLU A 160 -0.01 12.26 20.09
N ARG A 161 -0.84 13.32 19.97
CA ARG A 161 -2.24 13.27 20.40
C ARG A 161 -3.07 12.31 19.57
N LEU A 162 -2.94 12.34 18.25
CA LEU A 162 -3.70 11.48 17.34
C LEU A 162 -3.36 10.01 17.52
N LEU A 163 -2.07 9.71 17.68
CA LEU A 163 -1.61 8.33 17.88
C LEU A 163 -1.76 7.86 19.33
N GLY A 164 -2.09 8.76 20.27
CA GLY A 164 -2.10 8.46 21.71
C GLY A 164 -0.75 7.94 22.21
N ALA A 165 0.35 8.42 21.63
CA ALA A 165 1.70 7.88 21.86
C ALA A 165 2.69 9.01 22.19
N PRO A 166 3.59 8.82 23.17
CA PRO A 166 4.53 9.86 23.59
C PRO A 166 5.69 10.06 22.63
N GLU A 167 5.99 9.07 21.77
CA GLU A 167 7.03 9.17 20.73
C GLU A 167 6.44 8.79 19.37
N CYS A 168 6.39 9.76 18.45
CA CYS A 168 5.94 9.54 17.08
C CYS A 168 6.93 10.09 16.05
N GLY A 169 7.05 9.40 14.93
CA GLY A 169 7.59 9.96 13.69
C GLY A 169 6.47 10.58 12.88
N PHE A 170 6.69 11.76 12.33
CA PHE A 170 5.73 12.42 11.45
C PHE A 170 6.46 13.18 10.34
N ASP A 171 5.77 13.36 9.22
CA ASP A 171 6.19 14.28 8.17
C ASP A 171 4.96 14.96 7.57
N SER A 172 5.18 16.05 6.83
CA SER A 172 4.12 16.71 6.08
C SER A 172 4.57 17.14 4.70
N ALA A 173 3.68 16.97 3.73
CA ALA A 173 3.88 17.41 2.36
C ALA A 173 2.70 18.27 1.90
N PRO A 174 2.92 19.30 1.06
CA PRO A 174 1.83 19.99 0.39
C PRO A 174 1.00 18.99 -0.42
N TYR A 175 -0.31 19.16 -0.39
CA TYR A 175 -1.22 18.32 -1.15
C TYR A 175 -2.45 19.08 -1.63
N GLY A 176 -2.77 18.84 -2.89
CA GLY A 176 -3.88 19.44 -3.59
C GLY A 176 -3.59 20.84 -4.16
N ARG A 177 -4.62 21.44 -4.77
CA ARG A 177 -4.49 22.74 -5.44
C ARG A 177 -4.17 23.84 -4.44
N ARG A 178 -3.11 24.59 -4.75
CA ARG A 178 -2.79 25.83 -4.06
C ARG A 178 -3.77 26.91 -4.48
N ILE A 179 -4.47 27.50 -3.51
CA ILE A 179 -5.37 28.63 -3.72
C ILE A 179 -4.67 29.88 -3.16
N GLU A 180 -4.64 30.96 -3.95
CA GLU A 180 -4.10 32.23 -3.49
C GLU A 180 -4.90 32.74 -2.27
N ASN A 181 -4.19 33.22 -1.25
CA ASN A 181 -4.76 33.73 0.01
C ASN A 181 -5.36 32.69 0.98
N GLU A 182 -5.21 31.38 0.73
CA GLU A 182 -5.48 30.32 1.71
C GLU A 182 -4.18 29.78 2.33
N ALA A 183 -4.27 29.26 3.57
CA ALA A 183 -3.18 28.49 4.15
C ALA A 183 -2.87 27.26 3.28
N GLU A 184 -1.59 26.95 3.09
CA GLU A 184 -1.16 25.81 2.27
C GLU A 184 -1.77 24.50 2.82
N ARG A 185 -2.45 23.76 1.95
CA ARG A 185 -3.04 22.46 2.28
C ARG A 185 -1.94 21.42 2.35
N ARG A 186 -1.92 20.65 3.43
CA ARG A 186 -0.86 19.66 3.70
C ARG A 186 -1.47 18.35 4.11
N LEU A 187 -0.86 17.27 3.64
CA LEU A 187 -1.00 15.96 4.25
C LEU A 187 0.05 15.81 5.33
N ILE A 188 -0.38 15.22 6.43
CA ILE A 188 0.45 14.86 7.55
C ILE A 188 0.33 13.34 7.68
N SER A 189 1.47 12.66 7.70
CA SER A 189 1.55 11.26 8.05
C SER A 189 2.21 11.13 9.41
N ALA A 190 1.72 10.22 10.24
CA ALA A 190 2.24 9.98 11.57
C ALA A 190 2.28 8.48 11.86
N CYS A 191 3.34 8.02 12.51
CA CYS A 191 3.44 6.66 13.00
C CYS A 191 4.13 6.66 14.37
N ARG A 192 3.86 5.63 15.18
CA ARG A 192 4.56 5.47 16.45
C ARG A 192 6.04 5.16 16.20
N LEU A 193 6.93 5.73 17.02
CA LEU A 193 8.36 5.60 16.81
C LEU A 193 8.86 4.15 17.00
N ASP A 194 8.22 3.38 17.88
CA ASP A 194 8.47 1.94 18.04
C ASP A 194 8.22 1.16 16.75
N ARG A 195 7.17 1.49 15.99
CA ARG A 195 6.87 0.89 14.69
C ARG A 195 7.92 1.22 13.64
N ALA A 196 8.34 2.49 13.56
CA ALA A 196 9.42 2.89 12.66
C ALA A 196 10.74 2.16 13.00
N ARG A 197 11.09 2.04 14.28
CA ARG A 197 12.24 1.26 14.75
C ARG A 197 12.13 -0.22 14.35
N ALA A 198 10.92 -0.79 14.39
CA ALA A 198 10.69 -2.17 13.98
C ALA A 198 10.93 -2.39 12.48
N TYR A 199 10.60 -1.43 11.61
CA TYR A 199 10.96 -1.50 10.18
C TYR A 199 12.48 -1.47 9.98
N LEU A 200 13.18 -0.58 10.68
CA LEU A 200 14.65 -0.50 10.62
C LEU A 200 15.29 -1.80 11.10
N ALA A 201 14.79 -2.38 12.20
CA ALA A 201 15.25 -3.66 12.69
C ALA A 201 14.99 -4.81 11.69
N ALA A 202 13.83 -4.81 11.03
CA ALA A 202 13.49 -5.80 10.01
C ALA A 202 14.35 -5.69 8.74
N LEU A 203 14.81 -4.48 8.40
CA LEU A 203 15.76 -4.24 7.31
C LEU A 203 17.17 -4.75 7.59
N GLY A 204 17.56 -4.90 8.86
CA GLY A 204 18.90 -5.36 9.23
C GLY A 204 20.01 -4.43 8.72
N ASP A 205 20.96 -4.98 7.98
CA ASP A 205 22.11 -4.27 7.41
C ASP A 205 21.72 -3.21 6.38
N LEU A 206 20.58 -3.37 5.72
CA LEU A 206 20.05 -2.39 4.76
C LEU A 206 19.48 -1.13 5.42
N SER A 207 19.24 -1.15 6.74
CA SER A 207 18.66 -0.01 7.48
C SER A 207 19.49 1.28 7.37
N ILE A 208 20.82 1.18 7.28
CA ILE A 208 21.71 2.35 7.13
C ILE A 208 21.53 3.07 5.79
N ARG A 209 20.89 2.41 4.82
CA ARG A 209 20.68 2.88 3.45
C ARG A 209 19.26 3.37 3.22
N ILE A 210 18.43 3.37 4.27
CA ILE A 210 17.06 3.83 4.16
C ILE A 210 17.04 5.32 3.86
N THR A 211 16.29 5.69 2.83
CA THR A 211 16.07 7.08 2.45
C THR A 211 14.64 7.50 2.72
N SER A 212 13.66 6.58 2.68
CA SER A 212 12.26 6.94 2.92
C SER A 212 11.49 5.80 3.58
N ILE A 213 10.56 6.19 4.47
CA ILE A 213 9.43 5.38 4.91
C ILE A 213 8.19 6.21 4.62
N ALA A 214 7.50 5.90 3.52
CA ALA A 214 6.31 6.61 3.10
C ALA A 214 5.12 5.64 3.08
N PRO A 215 3.95 6.01 3.60
CA PRO A 215 2.79 5.12 3.54
C PRO A 215 2.47 4.75 2.09
N ALA A 216 2.18 3.46 1.82
CA ALA A 216 1.81 2.99 0.48
C ALA A 216 0.58 3.72 -0.06
N THR A 217 -0.34 4.10 0.82
CA THR A 217 -1.54 4.88 0.50
C THR A 217 -1.23 6.20 -0.19
N VAL A 218 -0.10 6.84 0.11
CA VAL A 218 0.34 8.06 -0.60
C VAL A 218 0.60 7.76 -2.07
N SER A 219 1.19 6.61 -2.39
CA SER A 219 1.41 6.19 -3.77
C SER A 219 0.11 5.87 -4.50
N TRP A 220 -0.90 5.35 -3.80
CA TRP A 220 -2.23 5.07 -4.36
C TRP A 220 -3.00 6.37 -4.67
N MET A 221 -2.80 7.40 -3.85
CA MET A 221 -3.38 8.74 -4.01
C MET A 221 -2.64 9.61 -5.05
N ALA A 222 -1.34 9.37 -5.25
CA ALA A 222 -0.50 10.24 -6.07
C ALA A 222 -0.76 10.03 -7.57
N GLN A 223 -1.55 10.94 -8.16
CA GLN A 223 -1.54 11.17 -9.61
C GLN A 223 -1.36 12.67 -9.90
N PRO A 224 -0.36 13.06 -10.72
CA PRO A 224 -0.05 14.47 -10.99
C PRO A 224 -1.21 15.28 -11.58
N ASP A 225 -2.13 14.60 -12.29
CA ASP A 225 -3.21 15.23 -13.07
C ASP A 225 -4.62 14.84 -12.60
N ALA A 226 -4.75 14.23 -11.41
CA ALA A 226 -6.07 13.80 -10.91
C ALA A 226 -6.95 15.01 -10.59
N THR A 227 -7.90 15.30 -11.48
CA THR A 227 -8.99 16.25 -11.22
C THR A 227 -10.16 15.60 -10.48
N GLU A 228 -10.13 14.28 -10.30
CA GLU A 228 -11.25 13.50 -9.77
C GLU A 228 -11.00 13.06 -8.33
N THR A 229 -12.06 13.07 -7.52
CA THR A 229 -12.08 12.41 -6.22
C THR A 229 -11.95 10.90 -6.42
N ARG A 230 -10.97 10.28 -5.77
CA ARG A 230 -10.70 8.83 -5.83
C ARG A 230 -10.88 8.20 -4.45
N ALA A 231 -11.35 6.96 -4.44
CA ALA A 231 -11.39 6.11 -3.28
C ALA A 231 -10.60 4.82 -3.57
N VAL A 232 -9.85 4.35 -2.58
CA VAL A 232 -9.10 3.09 -2.64
C VAL A 232 -9.48 2.26 -1.42
N LEU A 233 -9.98 1.06 -1.64
CA LEU A 233 -10.27 0.07 -0.61
C LEU A 233 -9.18 -1.01 -0.65
N HIS A 234 -8.26 -0.97 0.31
CA HIS A 234 -7.26 -2.00 0.49
C HIS A 234 -7.78 -3.06 1.47
N ILE A 235 -7.92 -4.30 1.02
CA ILE A 235 -8.34 -5.43 1.86
C ILE A 235 -7.10 -6.12 2.43
N GLY A 236 -6.88 -5.99 3.73
CA GLY A 236 -5.85 -6.75 4.45
C GLY A 236 -6.34 -8.12 4.90
N ILE A 237 -5.54 -8.80 5.72
CA ILE A 237 -5.90 -10.10 6.29
C ILE A 237 -7.04 -9.95 7.30
N ASP A 238 -6.86 -9.07 8.28
CA ASP A 238 -7.80 -8.90 9.41
C ASP A 238 -8.62 -7.61 9.30
N ASP A 239 -8.04 -6.56 8.75
CA ASP A 239 -8.64 -5.24 8.61
C ASP A 239 -8.53 -4.76 7.16
N SER A 240 -9.49 -3.94 6.74
CA SER A 240 -9.44 -3.19 5.47
C SER A 240 -9.22 -1.71 5.74
N LEU A 241 -8.63 -1.02 4.78
CA LEU A 241 -8.40 0.42 4.81
C LEU A 241 -9.09 1.07 3.61
N LEU A 242 -10.05 1.94 3.88
CA LEU A 242 -10.63 2.82 2.87
C LEU A 242 -9.92 4.18 2.94
N VAL A 243 -9.33 4.61 1.82
CA VAL A 243 -8.73 5.94 1.66
C VAL A 243 -9.51 6.69 0.59
N VAL A 244 -9.89 7.93 0.89
CA VAL A 244 -10.53 8.84 -0.06
C VAL A 244 -9.66 10.07 -0.21
N SER A 245 -9.40 10.46 -1.45
CA SER A 245 -8.53 11.59 -1.76
C SER A 245 -9.14 12.47 -2.85
N ASP A 246 -9.14 13.77 -2.61
CA ASP A 246 -9.54 14.80 -3.58
C ASP A 246 -8.41 15.83 -3.67
N ALA A 247 -7.65 15.78 -4.77
CA ALA A 247 -6.56 16.71 -5.01
C ALA A 247 -7.05 18.14 -5.33
N ALA A 248 -8.28 18.32 -5.84
CA ALA A 248 -8.81 19.66 -6.09
C ALA A 248 -9.08 20.39 -4.76
N SER A 249 -9.65 19.67 -3.78
CA SER A 249 -9.88 20.21 -2.43
C SER A 249 -8.72 19.98 -1.46
N GLY A 250 -7.68 19.22 -1.83
CA GLY A 250 -6.56 18.89 -0.94
C GLY A 250 -7.00 18.12 0.30
N VAL A 251 -8.03 17.29 0.16
CA VAL A 251 -8.59 16.48 1.24
C VAL A 251 -8.11 15.05 1.09
N VAL A 252 -7.70 14.47 2.21
CA VAL A 252 -7.55 13.03 2.35
C VAL A 252 -8.26 12.61 3.62
N ALA A 253 -8.95 11.49 3.52
CA ALA A 253 -9.57 10.85 4.63
C ALA A 253 -9.30 9.35 4.57
N GLN A 254 -9.16 8.75 5.74
CA GLN A 254 -8.97 7.32 5.85
C GLN A 254 -9.87 6.73 6.91
N ARG A 255 -10.24 5.47 6.72
CA ARG A 255 -11.07 4.71 7.64
C ARG A 255 -10.61 3.26 7.68
N HIS A 256 -10.33 2.79 8.89
CA HIS A 256 -10.14 1.38 9.16
C HIS A 256 -11.50 0.68 9.28
N ILE A 257 -11.64 -0.46 8.61
CA ILE A 257 -12.81 -1.33 8.66
C ILE A 257 -12.33 -2.65 9.23
N ARG A 258 -12.92 -3.10 10.33
CA ARG A 258 -12.55 -4.35 11.04
C ARG A 258 -13.08 -5.60 10.34
N VAL A 259 -12.86 -5.68 9.04
CA VAL A 259 -13.22 -6.76 8.14
C VAL A 259 -12.08 -6.88 7.13
N GLY A 260 -11.39 -8.02 7.14
CA GLY A 260 -10.38 -8.38 6.15
C GLY A 260 -10.71 -9.72 5.47
N ALA A 261 -9.79 -10.19 4.62
CA ALA A 261 -9.91 -11.46 3.89
C ALA A 261 -10.23 -12.67 4.79
N HIS A 262 -9.75 -12.68 6.03
CA HIS A 262 -10.03 -13.74 6.99
C HIS A 262 -11.51 -13.82 7.37
N ALA A 263 -12.23 -12.71 7.48
CA ALA A 263 -13.66 -12.72 7.79
C ALA A 263 -14.47 -13.42 6.68
N PHE A 264 -14.03 -13.27 5.43
CA PHE A 264 -14.63 -13.97 4.28
C PHE A 264 -14.26 -15.46 4.28
N ALA A 265 -13.02 -15.81 4.59
CA ALA A 265 -12.62 -17.22 4.72
C ALA A 265 -13.37 -17.94 5.85
N ALA A 266 -13.59 -17.28 6.99
CA ALA A 266 -14.40 -17.78 8.10
C ALA A 266 -15.86 -18.01 7.67
N LEU A 267 -16.45 -17.07 6.93
CA LEU A 267 -17.79 -17.25 6.38
C LEU A 267 -17.88 -18.49 5.47
N VAL A 268 -16.91 -18.68 4.56
CA VAL A 268 -16.89 -19.86 3.68
C VAL A 268 -16.71 -21.14 4.49
N SER A 269 -15.81 -21.13 5.47
CA SER A 269 -15.55 -22.23 6.41
C SER A 269 -16.83 -22.66 7.11
N ASP A 270 -17.53 -21.73 7.74
CA ASP A 270 -18.74 -22.02 8.52
C ASP A 270 -19.90 -22.48 7.63
N THR A 271 -20.11 -21.79 6.51
CA THR A 271 -21.22 -22.08 5.59
C THR A 271 -21.08 -23.45 4.94
N ASN A 272 -19.85 -23.87 4.64
CA ASN A 272 -19.56 -25.11 3.92
C ASN A 272 -19.00 -26.23 4.81
N SER A 273 -18.86 -25.98 6.12
CA SER A 273 -18.23 -26.90 7.08
C SER A 273 -16.83 -27.38 6.65
N LEU A 274 -16.04 -26.47 6.08
CA LEU A 274 -14.68 -26.75 5.62
C LEU A 274 -13.65 -26.33 6.67
N PRO A 275 -12.51 -27.03 6.79
CA PRO A 275 -11.36 -26.49 7.53
C PRO A 275 -10.89 -25.16 6.92
N MET A 276 -10.40 -24.23 7.76
CA MET A 276 -9.94 -22.90 7.31
C MET A 276 -8.97 -22.93 6.11
N PRO A 277 -7.94 -23.80 6.06
CA PRO A 277 -7.06 -23.86 4.89
C PRO A 277 -7.78 -24.23 3.59
N GLU A 278 -8.77 -25.11 3.67
CA GLU A 278 -9.59 -25.49 2.50
C GLU A 278 -10.54 -24.36 2.11
N ALA A 279 -11.12 -23.66 3.08
CA ALA A 279 -11.98 -22.50 2.84
C ALA A 279 -11.23 -21.37 2.11
N VAL A 280 -10.00 -21.05 2.53
CA VAL A 280 -9.13 -20.07 1.87
C VAL A 280 -8.86 -20.48 0.42
N ARG A 281 -8.51 -21.76 0.18
CA ARG A 281 -8.24 -22.27 -1.17
C ARG A 281 -9.48 -22.19 -2.06
N GLU A 282 -10.63 -22.65 -1.59
CA GLU A 282 -11.88 -22.62 -2.35
C GLU A 282 -12.36 -21.18 -2.62
N MET A 283 -12.17 -20.25 -1.67
CA MET A 283 -12.47 -18.82 -1.84
C MET A 283 -11.59 -18.16 -2.91
N ALA A 284 -10.32 -18.56 -3.03
CA ALA A 284 -9.42 -18.07 -4.07
C ALA A 284 -9.73 -18.67 -5.46
N GLU A 285 -10.21 -19.92 -5.50
CA GLU A 285 -10.48 -20.62 -6.75
C GLU A 285 -11.87 -20.30 -7.31
N ARG A 286 -12.88 -20.12 -6.45
CA ARG A 286 -14.30 -20.05 -6.81
C ARG A 286 -15.01 -18.93 -6.07
N ASP A 287 -16.12 -18.45 -6.64
CA ASP A 287 -17.03 -17.51 -5.97
C ASP A 287 -17.79 -18.23 -4.84
N MET A 288 -17.11 -18.46 -3.72
CA MET A 288 -17.68 -19.07 -2.52
C MET A 288 -18.32 -18.02 -1.61
N VAL A 289 -17.85 -16.78 -1.67
CA VAL A 289 -18.38 -15.66 -0.86
C VAL A 289 -19.74 -15.23 -1.38
N GLY A 290 -19.91 -15.04 -2.69
CA GLY A 290 -21.21 -14.68 -3.28
C GLY A 290 -22.26 -15.77 -3.08
N ARG A 291 -21.86 -17.05 -3.11
CA ARG A 291 -22.74 -18.18 -2.76
C ARG A 291 -23.15 -18.18 -1.29
N ALA A 292 -22.21 -17.96 -0.38
CA ALA A 292 -22.51 -17.87 1.04
C ALA A 292 -23.43 -16.69 1.36
N ALA A 293 -23.19 -15.53 0.73
CA ALA A 293 -24.04 -14.35 0.85
C ALA A 293 -25.47 -14.61 0.34
N SER A 294 -25.61 -15.26 -0.83
CA SER A 294 -26.92 -15.63 -1.40
C SER A 294 -27.70 -16.61 -0.51
N GLY A 295 -27.00 -17.42 0.30
CA GLY A 295 -27.58 -18.33 1.28
C GLY A 295 -27.96 -17.67 2.62
N GLY A 296 -27.80 -16.35 2.77
CA GLY A 296 -28.10 -15.60 3.99
C GLY A 296 -26.89 -15.31 4.89
N GLY A 297 -25.68 -15.71 4.49
CA GLY A 297 -24.43 -15.46 5.21
C GLY A 297 -23.70 -14.20 4.74
N ALA A 298 -24.36 -13.04 4.66
CA ALA A 298 -23.76 -11.85 4.04
C ALA A 298 -23.04 -10.89 5.01
N ALA A 299 -22.97 -11.20 6.31
CA ALA A 299 -22.57 -10.23 7.34
C ALA A 299 -21.20 -9.53 7.11
N PRO A 300 -20.10 -10.21 6.70
CA PRO A 300 -18.84 -9.53 6.40
C PRO A 300 -18.94 -8.58 5.19
N LEU A 301 -19.67 -8.99 4.14
CA LEU A 301 -19.89 -8.19 2.94
C LEU A 301 -20.75 -6.96 3.24
N GLU A 302 -21.86 -7.16 3.96
CA GLU A 302 -22.75 -6.09 4.42
C GLU A 302 -22.00 -5.10 5.31
N THR A 303 -21.22 -5.59 6.28
CA THR A 303 -20.43 -4.72 7.16
C THR A 303 -19.41 -3.89 6.37
N LEU A 304 -18.67 -4.51 5.44
CA LEU A 304 -17.71 -3.80 4.61
C LEU A 304 -18.40 -2.74 3.74
N ALA A 305 -19.50 -3.11 3.08
CA ALA A 305 -20.26 -2.23 2.19
C ALA A 305 -20.94 -1.09 2.95
N ASP A 306 -21.53 -1.36 4.11
CA ASP A 306 -22.23 -0.38 4.94
C ASP A 306 -21.25 0.63 5.53
N VAL A 307 -20.14 0.17 6.10
CA VAL A 307 -19.10 1.07 6.64
C VAL A 307 -18.49 1.89 5.50
N ALA A 308 -18.21 1.30 4.35
CA ALA A 308 -17.71 2.04 3.20
C ALA A 308 -18.73 3.10 2.74
N ARG A 309 -20.00 2.74 2.59
CA ARG A 309 -21.07 3.65 2.16
C ARG A 309 -21.27 4.81 3.14
N GLU A 310 -21.35 4.51 4.43
CA GLU A 310 -21.48 5.53 5.48
C GLU A 310 -20.27 6.46 5.48
N THR A 311 -19.06 5.90 5.35
CA THR A 311 -17.82 6.67 5.31
C THR A 311 -17.75 7.59 4.10
N LEU A 312 -18.11 7.07 2.91
CA LEU A 312 -18.15 7.86 1.68
C LEU A 312 -19.22 8.94 1.74
N ALA A 313 -20.41 8.64 2.27
CA ALA A 313 -21.48 9.62 2.47
C ALA A 313 -21.02 10.73 3.42
N TYR A 314 -20.48 10.37 4.58
CA TYR A 314 -19.96 11.31 5.56
C TYR A 314 -18.91 12.23 4.95
N PHE A 315 -17.90 11.69 4.25
CA PHE A 315 -16.85 12.53 3.66
C PHE A 315 -17.37 13.37 2.51
N THR A 316 -18.31 12.87 1.71
CA THR A 316 -18.95 13.64 0.63
C THR A 316 -19.71 14.83 1.19
N GLU A 317 -20.46 14.66 2.28
CA GLU A 317 -21.24 15.73 2.89
C GLU A 317 -20.39 16.74 3.67
N SER A 318 -19.31 16.27 4.31
CA SER A 318 -18.57 17.08 5.29
C SER A 318 -17.24 17.66 4.79
N ARG A 319 -16.58 17.04 3.80
CA ARG A 319 -15.19 17.39 3.45
C ARG A 319 -14.88 17.46 1.96
N LEU A 320 -15.48 16.61 1.13
CA LEU A 320 -15.18 16.51 -0.30
C LEU A 320 -16.02 17.51 -1.10
N ALA A 321 -15.49 17.97 -2.23
CA ALA A 321 -16.24 18.82 -3.15
C ALA A 321 -17.25 18.02 -4.00
N GLU A 322 -16.89 16.77 -4.33
CA GLU A 322 -17.68 15.84 -5.11
C GLU A 322 -17.48 14.41 -4.57
N PRO A 323 -18.48 13.52 -4.72
CA PRO A 323 -18.32 12.11 -4.37
C PRO A 323 -17.21 11.45 -5.21
N PRO A 324 -16.58 10.37 -4.71
CA PRO A 324 -15.58 9.63 -5.48
C PRO A 324 -16.17 9.12 -6.79
N ARG A 325 -15.47 9.36 -7.89
CA ARG A 325 -15.84 8.84 -9.23
C ARG A 325 -15.20 7.49 -9.52
N VAL A 326 -14.15 7.17 -8.79
CA VAL A 326 -13.37 5.93 -8.92
C VAL A 326 -13.26 5.29 -7.55
N LEU A 327 -13.64 4.02 -7.45
CA LEU A 327 -13.33 3.15 -6.31
C LEU A 327 -12.46 2.01 -6.82
N GLU A 328 -11.21 1.98 -6.38
CA GLU A 328 -10.27 0.89 -6.68
C GLU A 328 -10.15 -0.04 -5.49
N ALA A 329 -10.27 -1.35 -5.71
CA ALA A 329 -10.05 -2.36 -4.69
C ALA A 329 -8.67 -3.00 -4.86
N MET A 330 -7.92 -3.16 -3.77
CA MET A 330 -6.53 -3.65 -3.74
C MET A 330 -6.29 -4.61 -2.56
N GLY A 331 -5.08 -5.16 -2.47
CA GLY A 331 -4.69 -6.11 -1.43
C GLY A 331 -5.23 -7.50 -1.72
N ALA A 332 -5.80 -8.16 -0.71
CA ALA A 332 -6.36 -9.50 -0.81
C ALA A 332 -7.64 -9.60 -1.67
N PHE A 333 -8.08 -8.51 -2.30
CA PHE A 333 -9.27 -8.47 -3.15
C PHE A 333 -9.24 -9.53 -4.26
N SER A 334 -8.09 -9.75 -4.90
CA SER A 334 -7.94 -10.78 -5.95
C SER A 334 -8.06 -12.21 -5.41
N THR A 335 -7.88 -12.41 -4.11
CA THR A 335 -7.96 -13.71 -3.43
C THR A 335 -9.37 -14.00 -2.91
N VAL A 336 -10.24 -12.99 -2.82
CA VAL A 336 -11.63 -13.15 -2.36
C VAL A 336 -12.57 -13.03 -3.57
N LYS A 337 -12.82 -14.15 -4.26
CA LYS A 337 -13.77 -14.16 -5.38
C LYS A 337 -15.20 -13.96 -4.89
N GLY A 338 -15.96 -13.11 -5.60
CA GLY A 338 -17.33 -12.71 -5.22
C GLY A 338 -17.43 -11.35 -4.54
N LEU A 339 -16.34 -10.57 -4.47
CA LEU A 339 -16.38 -9.17 -4.01
C LEU A 339 -16.65 -8.17 -5.15
N ASP A 340 -16.51 -8.61 -6.40
CA ASP A 340 -16.74 -7.84 -7.62
C ASP A 340 -18.20 -7.88 -8.12
N THR A 341 -19.01 -8.78 -7.57
CA THR A 341 -20.45 -8.97 -7.86
C THR A 341 -21.34 -8.08 -7.01
#